data_AF-B4R6G7-F1
#
_entry.id   AF-B4R6G7-F1
#
_cell.length_a   1.000
_cell.length_b   1.000
_cell.length_c   1.000
_cell.angle_alpha   90.00
_cell.angle_beta   90.00
_cell.angle_gamma   90.00
#
_symmetry.space_group_name_H-M   'P 1'
#
loop_
_entity.id
_entity.type
_entity.pdbx_description
1 polymer ?
#
loop_
_entity_poly.entity_id
_entity_poly.type
_entity_poly.pdbx_seq_one_letter_code
_entity_poly.pdbx_strand_id
1 'polypeptide(L)'
;MQSENDYHLDWPFKGRIKLCMVHPADATLSQHDTIMTKPEILAFHKPREAISTRGFGFLEYANISNIIQLGFCADDRLLIKIEINIV
;
A
#
# COMPACT_ATOMS: atom_id res chain seq x y z
N MET A 1 10.45 1.24 5.76
CA MET A 1 11.46 0.26 6.22
C MET A 1 12.78 0.96 6.28
N GLN A 2 13.67 0.58 7.21
CA GLN A 2 14.99 1.22 7.30
C GLN A 2 15.89 0.76 6.16
N SER A 3 16.68 1.68 5.61
CA SER A 3 17.68 1.40 4.59
C SER A 3 18.95 2.22 4.79
N GLU A 4 20.04 1.83 4.13
CA GLU A 4 21.30 2.58 4.10
C GLU A 4 21.13 4.00 3.52
N ASN A 5 20.10 4.20 2.68
CA ASN A 5 19.83 5.48 2.02
C ASN A 5 19.01 6.45 2.88
N ASP A 6 18.52 6.06 4.06
CA ASP A 6 17.61 6.89 4.88
C ASP A 6 18.23 8.20 5.36
N TYR A 7 19.57 8.30 5.36
CA TYR A 7 20.28 9.56 5.64
C TYR A 7 20.19 10.57 4.49
N HIS A 8 20.03 10.08 3.25
CA HIS A 8 20.03 10.89 2.03
C HIS A 8 18.63 11.28 1.56
N LEU A 9 17.57 10.77 2.21
CA LEU A 9 16.18 11.01 1.83
C LEU A 9 15.53 12.10 2.70
N ASP A 10 14.56 12.80 2.12
CA ASP A 10 13.71 13.73 2.84
C ASP A 10 12.70 13.00 3.72
N TRP A 11 12.44 13.57 4.91
CA TRP A 11 11.48 13.04 5.87
C TRP A 11 10.56 14.14 6.42
N PRO A 12 9.29 13.83 6.74
CA PRO A 12 8.60 12.56 6.46
C PRO A 12 8.45 12.32 4.96
N PHE A 13 8.30 11.06 4.57
CA PHE A 13 8.05 10.66 3.18
C PHE A 13 6.83 11.42 2.63
N LYS A 14 7.00 12.08 1.49
CA LYS A 14 5.97 12.83 0.77
C LYS A 14 5.66 12.13 -0.55
N GLY A 15 4.43 11.67 -0.69
CA GLY A 15 4.03 11.00 -1.90
C GLY A 15 2.59 10.54 -1.90
N ARG A 16 2.23 9.91 -3.01
CA ARG A 16 0.96 9.26 -3.25
C ARG A 16 1.21 7.76 -3.44
N ILE A 17 0.66 6.96 -2.54
CA ILE A 17 0.75 5.50 -2.58
C ILE A 17 -0.59 4.99 -3.11
N LYS A 18 -0.59 4.29 -4.24
CA LYS A 18 -1.77 3.63 -4.78
C LYS A 18 -1.69 2.14 -4.48
N LEU A 19 -2.73 1.60 -3.87
CA LEU A 19 -2.95 0.17 -3.69
C LEU A 19 -3.99 -0.27 -4.72
N CYS A 20 -3.72 -1.38 -5.39
CA CYS A 20 -4.59 -1.93 -6.40
C CYS A 20 -4.75 -3.43 -6.17
N MET A 21 -5.95 -3.87 -5.78
CA MET A 21 -6.31 -5.29 -5.83
C MET A 21 -6.66 -5.63 -7.27
N VAL A 22 -5.78 -6.35 -7.94
CA VAL A 22 -5.88 -6.61 -9.38
C VAL A 22 -6.86 -7.75 -9.61
N HIS A 23 -7.88 -7.50 -10.43
CA HIS A 23 -8.76 -8.57 -10.88
C HIS A 23 -8.09 -9.30 -12.07
N PRO A 24 -7.94 -10.64 -12.02
CA PRO A 24 -7.05 -11.38 -12.91
C PRO A 24 -7.51 -11.43 -14.37
N ALA A 25 -8.81 -11.32 -14.63
CA ALA A 25 -9.39 -11.43 -15.97
C ALA A 25 -9.86 -10.08 -16.57
N ASP A 26 -10.00 -9.04 -15.74
CA ASP A 26 -10.59 -7.77 -16.16
C ASP A 26 -10.00 -6.63 -15.32
N ALA A 27 -9.14 -5.83 -15.92
CA ALA A 27 -8.50 -4.71 -15.25
C ALA A 27 -9.52 -3.67 -14.73
N THR A 28 -10.68 -3.51 -15.36
CA THR A 28 -11.71 -2.53 -14.99
C THR A 28 -12.42 -2.89 -13.68
N LEU A 29 -12.39 -4.16 -13.29
CA LEU A 29 -12.92 -4.64 -12.01
C LEU A 29 -11.90 -4.53 -10.87
N SER A 30 -10.68 -4.07 -11.15
CA SER A 30 -9.66 -3.91 -10.10
C SER A 30 -10.08 -2.84 -9.09
N GLN A 31 -9.87 -3.11 -7.81
CA GLN A 31 -10.11 -2.12 -6.75
C GLN A 31 -8.88 -1.20 -6.65
N HIS A 32 -9.10 0.11 -6.67
CA HIS A 32 -8.04 1.11 -6.62
C HIS A 32 -8.23 2.06 -5.44
N ASP A 33 -7.24 2.10 -4.55
CA ASP A 33 -7.24 2.94 -3.36
C ASP A 33 -5.99 3.80 -3.30
N THR A 34 -6.15 5.04 -2.87
CA THR A 34 -5.04 6.00 -2.80
C THR A 34 -4.84 6.49 -1.37
N ILE A 35 -3.61 6.36 -0.89
CA ILE A 35 -3.13 6.92 0.37
C ILE A 35 -2.29 8.15 0.04
N MET A 36 -2.70 9.30 0.59
CA MET A 36 -1.90 10.51 0.59
C MET A 36 -1.10 10.57 1.87
N THR A 37 0.22 10.76 1.77
CA THR A 37 1.07 10.95 2.94
C THR A 37 0.74 12.27 3.63
N LYS A 38 0.75 12.28 4.95
CA LYS A 38 0.57 13.50 5.74
C LYS A 38 1.69 13.64 6.78
N PRO A 39 2.26 14.83 6.97
CA PRO A 39 3.41 15.02 7.83
C PRO A 39 3.12 14.74 9.31
N GLU A 40 1.87 14.80 9.76
CA GLU A 40 1.46 14.45 11.13
C GLU A 40 1.42 12.94 11.39
N ILE A 41 1.50 12.09 10.36
CA ILE A 41 1.41 10.64 10.48
C ILE A 41 2.81 10.05 10.68
N LEU A 42 3.03 9.47 11.87
CA LEU A 42 4.33 8.95 12.30
C LEU A 42 4.83 7.75 11.46
N ALA A 43 3.95 7.03 10.77
CA ALA A 43 4.33 5.93 9.87
C ALA A 43 5.15 6.40 8.65
N PHE A 44 5.06 7.69 8.28
CA PHE A 44 5.84 8.25 7.16
C PHE A 44 7.15 8.90 7.59
N HIS A 45 7.48 8.90 8.88
CA HIS A 45 8.74 9.47 9.36
C HIS A 45 9.91 8.49 9.18
N LYS A 46 11.13 9.02 9.33
CA LYS A 46 12.36 8.25 9.24
C LYS A 46 12.29 6.99 10.13
N PRO A 47 12.45 5.78 9.56
CA PRO A 47 12.47 4.54 10.31
C PRO A 47 13.57 4.55 11.37
N ARG A 48 13.26 3.96 12.53
CA ARG A 48 14.22 3.75 13.63
C ARG A 48 14.56 2.27 13.85
N GLU A 49 13.84 1.40 13.16
CA GLU A 49 13.91 -0.06 13.25
C GLU A 49 13.84 -0.62 11.83
N ALA A 50 14.41 -1.81 11.62
CA ALA A 50 14.48 -2.47 10.31
C ALA A 50 13.10 -2.51 9.61
N ILE A 51 12.06 -2.87 10.37
CA ILE A 51 10.67 -2.83 9.95
C ILE A 51 9.96 -1.82 10.84
N SER A 52 9.23 -0.87 10.23
CA SER A 52 8.42 0.07 11.00
C SER A 52 7.30 -0.70 11.72
N THR A 53 7.25 -0.61 13.04
CA THR A 53 6.11 -1.07 13.85
C THR A 53 4.84 -0.24 13.60
N ARG A 54 4.97 0.89 12.92
CA ARG A 54 3.88 1.81 12.57
C ARG A 54 3.55 1.65 11.10
N GLY A 55 2.44 0.96 10.82
CA GLY A 55 1.82 0.93 9.49
C GLY A 55 0.78 2.03 9.35
N PHE A 56 0.55 2.48 8.12
CA PHE A 56 -0.60 3.31 7.76
C PHE A 56 -1.27 2.71 6.54
N GLY A 57 -2.58 2.51 6.62
CA GLY A 57 -3.36 1.81 5.62
C GLY A 57 -4.82 1.73 6.00
N PHE A 58 -5.52 0.77 5.43
CA PHE A 58 -6.93 0.55 5.67
C PHE A 58 -7.11 -0.46 6.80
N LEU A 59 -7.90 -0.10 7.82
CA LEU A 59 -8.29 -1.04 8.86
C LEU A 59 -9.16 -2.16 8.27
N GLU A 60 -10.05 -1.80 7.36
CA GLU A 60 -10.92 -2.70 6.62
C GLU A 60 -10.75 -2.39 5.12
N TYR A 61 -9.87 -3.15 4.46
CA TYR A 61 -9.56 -2.92 3.05
C TYR A 61 -10.62 -3.49 2.10
N ALA A 62 -11.07 -4.72 2.37
CA ALA A 62 -12.08 -5.43 1.59
C ALA A 62 -12.66 -6.59 2.40
N ASN A 63 -13.88 -6.99 2.07
CA ASN A 63 -14.52 -8.16 2.66
C ASN A 63 -13.99 -9.44 1.98
N ILE A 64 -13.48 -10.39 2.77
CA ILE A 64 -12.87 -11.63 2.27
C ILE A 64 -13.85 -12.44 1.41
N SER A 65 -15.10 -12.59 1.83
CA SER A 65 -16.11 -13.32 1.07
C SER A 65 -16.35 -12.68 -0.30
N ASN A 66 -16.38 -11.34 -0.37
CA ASN A 66 -16.53 -10.62 -1.63
C ASN A 66 -15.31 -10.83 -2.55
N ILE A 67 -14.08 -10.79 -2.03
CA ILE A 67 -12.86 -11.03 -2.84
C ILE A 67 -12.98 -12.38 -3.57
N ILE A 68 -13.41 -13.42 -2.86
CA ILE A 68 -13.56 -14.77 -3.41
C ILE A 68 -14.73 -14.83 -4.40
N GLN A 69 -15.90 -14.32 -4.02
CA GLN A 69 -17.12 -14.37 -4.84
C GLN A 69 -17.01 -13.56 -6.13
N LEU A 70 -16.29 -12.43 -6.10
CA LEU A 70 -16.10 -11.55 -7.24
C LEU A 70 -14.92 -11.96 -8.13
N GLY A 71 -14.24 -13.07 -7.85
CA GLY A 71 -13.23 -13.64 -8.75
C GLY A 71 -11.86 -12.97 -8.72
N PHE A 72 -11.50 -12.24 -7.64
CA PHE A 72 -10.17 -11.65 -7.50
C PHE A 72 -9.06 -12.68 -7.27
N CYS A 73 -9.41 -13.88 -6.80
CA CYS A 73 -8.46 -14.96 -6.60
C CYS A 73 -8.36 -15.84 -7.86
N ALA A 74 -7.14 -16.05 -8.35
CA ALA A 74 -6.83 -17.01 -9.41
C ALA A 74 -5.67 -17.90 -8.97
N ASP A 75 -5.78 -19.22 -9.21
CA ASP A 75 -4.77 -20.21 -8.82
C ASP A 75 -4.34 -20.12 -7.34
N ASP A 76 -5.32 -19.94 -6.45
CA ASP A 76 -5.12 -19.75 -5.00
C ASP A 76 -4.22 -18.54 -4.66
N ARG A 77 -4.25 -17.51 -5.50
CA ARG A 77 -3.45 -16.28 -5.35
C ARG A 77 -4.31 -15.04 -5.48
N LEU A 78 -4.00 -14.04 -4.66
CA LEU A 78 -4.51 -12.67 -4.77
C LEU A 78 -3.36 -11.75 -5.16
N LEU A 79 -3.55 -10.89 -6.17
CA LEU A 79 -2.53 -9.95 -6.62
C LEU A 79 -2.81 -8.53 -6.10
N ILE A 80 -1.86 -7.99 -5.33
CA ILE A 80 -1.86 -6.60 -4.90
C ILE A 80 -0.72 -5.86 -5.61
N LYS A 81 -1.05 -4.83 -6.38
CA LYS A 81 -0.08 -3.90 -6.98
C LYS A 81 0.02 -2.65 -6.11
N ILE A 82 1.24 -2.22 -5.82
CA ILE A 82 1.53 -0.97 -5.10
C ILE A 82 2.31 -0.04 -6.02
N GLU A 83 1.82 1.18 -6.22
CA GLU A 83 2.49 2.21 -7.01
C GLU A 83 2.78 3.42 -6.12
N ILE A 84 4.05 3.80 -5.99
CA ILE A 84 4.49 4.93 -5.18
C ILE A 84 4.90 6.06 -6.12
N ASN A 85 4.27 7.22 -5.98
CA ASN A 85 4.66 8.44 -6.69
C ASN A 85 5.18 9.45 -5.67
N ILE A 86 6.41 9.90 -5.85
CA ILE A 86 6.98 11.01 -5.06
C ILE A 86 6.36 12.31 -5.58
N VAL A 87 6.01 13.23 -4.67
CA VAL A 87 5.41 14.54 -4.98
C VAL A 87 6.35 15.64 -4.52
#